data_AF-A0A1G6VAM2-F1
#
_entry.id   AF-A0A1G6VAM2-F1
#
_cell.length_a   1.000
_cell.length_b   1.000
_cell.length_c   1.000
_cell.angle_alpha   90.00
_cell.angle_beta   90.00
_cell.angle_gamma   90.00
#
_symmetry.space_group_name_H-M   'P 1'
#
loop_
_entity.id
_entity.type
_entity.pdbx_description
1 polymer ?
#
loop_
_entity_poly.entity_id
_entity_poly.type
_entity_poly.pdbx_seq_one_letter_code
_entity_poly.pdbx_strand_id
1 'polypeptide(L)'
;MHAVRKWIAGATLTAAAAMLAPLPAAAQTNAGGPPPAAPAGDGTFLLTIFLKHDESKPLPKINQQLAEQGFYKAFPPPGVEVVSWYVMMGIGQVVTLRVPADRLREVNRAIEETAWGGYRTEFYPTYDYKALAEQARARNGR
;
A
#
# COMPACT_ATOMS: atom_id res chain seq x y z
N MET A 1 41.36 -29.17 -54.34
CA MET A 1 40.00 -29.77 -54.31
C MET A 1 39.36 -29.25 -53.03
N HIS A 2 38.30 -28.45 -52.93
CA HIS A 2 37.17 -28.01 -53.78
C HIS A 2 37.04 -26.46 -53.68
N ALA A 3 36.94 -25.71 -54.77
CA ALA A 3 35.76 -25.28 -55.56
C ALA A 3 35.06 -23.99 -55.02
N VAL A 4 35.22 -22.86 -55.72
CA VAL A 4 34.19 -22.10 -56.52
C VAL A 4 33.36 -21.13 -55.65
N ARG A 5 33.63 -19.81 -55.61
CA ARG A 5 33.46 -18.69 -56.59
C ARG A 5 32.05 -18.04 -56.57
N LYS A 6 32.08 -16.76 -56.16
CA LYS A 6 31.08 -15.65 -56.16
C LYS A 6 30.06 -15.61 -57.31
N TRP A 7 28.82 -15.13 -57.05
CA TRP A 7 27.96 -14.24 -57.89
C TRP A 7 26.88 -13.60 -56.95
N ILE A 8 26.81 -12.28 -56.71
CA ILE A 8 26.20 -11.15 -57.45
C ILE A 8 24.65 -11.07 -57.40
N ALA A 9 24.19 -9.97 -56.78
CA ALA A 9 23.01 -9.11 -57.02
C ALA A 9 21.56 -9.64 -56.91
N GLY A 10 20.71 -8.76 -56.35
CA GLY A 10 19.37 -8.53 -56.90
C GLY A 10 18.21 -8.53 -55.89
N ALA A 11 17.81 -7.31 -55.50
CA ALA A 11 16.46 -6.83 -55.17
C ALA A 11 15.34 -7.81 -54.76
N THR A 12 14.63 -7.48 -53.68
CA THR A 12 13.23 -7.01 -53.74
C THR A 12 12.78 -6.42 -52.40
N LEU A 13 12.31 -5.17 -52.43
CA LEU A 13 11.47 -4.57 -51.39
C LEU A 13 10.14 -5.33 -51.34
N THR A 14 9.71 -5.72 -50.14
CA THR A 14 8.28 -5.91 -49.84
C THR A 14 7.96 -5.11 -48.58
N ALA A 15 7.35 -3.95 -48.79
CA ALA A 15 6.75 -3.15 -47.73
C ALA A 15 5.48 -3.87 -47.23
N ALA A 16 5.50 -4.37 -46.00
CA ALA A 16 4.30 -4.84 -45.33
C ALA A 16 3.71 -3.66 -44.53
N ALA A 17 2.73 -2.98 -45.13
CA ALA A 17 1.90 -2.01 -44.42
C ALA A 17 0.96 -2.78 -43.48
N ALA A 18 1.33 -2.86 -42.19
CA ALA A 18 0.47 -3.40 -41.15
C ALA A 18 -0.63 -2.38 -40.82
N MET A 19 -1.88 -2.77 -41.11
CA MET A 19 -3.07 -2.00 -40.82
C MET A 19 -3.22 -1.74 -39.31
N LEU A 20 -3.31 -0.46 -38.93
CA LEU A 20 -3.72 -0.02 -37.60
C LEU A 20 -5.23 -0.19 -37.45
N ALA A 21 -5.66 -1.32 -36.88
CA ALA A 21 -7.00 -1.45 -36.33
C ALA A 21 -7.03 -0.87 -34.90
N PRO A 22 -8.01 -0.02 -34.54
CA PRO A 22 -8.14 0.46 -33.17
C PRO A 22 -8.60 -0.70 -32.28
N LEU A 23 -7.72 -1.15 -31.39
CA LEU A 23 -8.09 -2.07 -30.31
C LEU A 23 -9.08 -1.35 -29.38
N PRO A 24 -10.12 -2.04 -28.86
CA PRO A 24 -10.99 -1.46 -27.85
C PRO A 24 -10.15 -1.15 -26.61
N ALA A 25 -10.24 0.09 -26.13
CA ALA A 25 -9.64 0.51 -24.89
C ALA A 25 -10.28 -0.30 -23.75
N ALA A 26 -9.61 -1.37 -23.33
CA ALA A 26 -9.90 -2.01 -22.06
C ALA A 26 -9.70 -0.95 -20.98
N ALA A 27 -10.77 -0.62 -20.26
CA ALA A 27 -10.75 0.31 -19.15
C ALA A 27 -9.62 -0.08 -18.18
N GLN A 28 -8.65 0.82 -18.03
CA GLN A 28 -7.62 0.68 -17.01
C GLN A 28 -8.30 0.78 -15.64
N THR A 29 -8.53 -0.36 -15.01
CA THR A 29 -8.83 -0.40 -13.57
C THR A 29 -7.56 0.04 -12.86
N ASN A 30 -7.53 1.29 -12.39
CA ASN A 30 -6.49 1.77 -11.49
C ASN A 30 -6.53 0.94 -10.19
N ALA A 31 -5.73 -0.11 -10.12
CA ALA A 31 -5.38 -0.80 -8.87
C ALA A 31 -4.42 0.12 -8.10
N GLY A 32 -4.98 1.12 -7.40
CA GLY A 32 -4.17 2.09 -6.65
C GLY A 32 -4.93 3.28 -6.07
N GLY A 33 -6.24 3.39 -6.29
CA GLY A 33 -7.05 4.30 -5.48
C GLY A 33 -7.09 3.81 -4.02
N PRO A 34 -6.98 4.69 -3.01
CA PRO A 34 -7.17 4.28 -1.63
C PRO A 34 -8.53 3.56 -1.52
N PRO A 35 -8.59 2.42 -0.80
CA PRO A 35 -9.83 1.67 -0.67
C PRO A 35 -10.96 2.60 -0.24
N PRO A 36 -12.17 2.48 -0.81
CA PRO A 36 -13.31 3.20 -0.27
C PRO A 36 -13.40 2.89 1.23
N ALA A 37 -13.54 3.92 2.06
CA ALA A 37 -13.76 3.75 3.49
C ALA A 37 -15.00 2.84 3.66
N ALA A 38 -14.78 1.60 4.13
CA ALA A 38 -15.87 0.64 4.25
C ALA A 38 -16.89 1.12 5.28
N PRO A 39 -18.19 0.80 5.09
CA PRO A 39 -19.25 1.33 5.93
C PRO A 39 -19.12 0.80 7.36
N ALA A 40 -19.27 1.66 8.35
CA ALA A 40 -19.46 1.26 9.74
C ALA A 40 -20.69 0.34 9.83
N GLY A 41 -20.47 -0.96 10.03
CA GLY A 41 -21.55 -1.96 10.08
C GLY A 41 -21.11 -3.43 10.12
N ASP A 42 -19.83 -3.74 9.89
CA ASP A 42 -19.28 -5.10 9.83
C ASP A 42 -18.59 -5.56 11.13
N GLY A 43 -18.72 -4.80 12.23
CA GLY A 43 -18.04 -5.09 13.49
C GLY A 43 -16.54 -4.72 13.50
N THR A 44 -16.08 -3.99 12.49
CA THR A 44 -14.72 -3.45 12.42
C THR A 44 -14.69 -1.94 12.69
N PHE A 45 -13.50 -1.44 13.02
CA PHE A 45 -13.20 -0.01 13.08
C PHE A 45 -11.86 0.27 12.41
N LEU A 46 -11.60 1.56 12.12
CA LEU A 46 -10.30 1.97 11.61
C LEU A 46 -9.36 2.33 12.76
N LEU A 47 -8.14 1.83 12.72
CA LEU A 47 -7.07 2.17 13.66
C LEU A 47 -5.92 2.79 12.90
N THR A 48 -5.63 4.07 13.15
CA THR A 48 -4.42 4.71 12.62
C THR A 48 -3.30 4.61 13.64
N ILE A 49 -2.17 4.05 13.24
CA ILE A 49 -0.97 3.87 14.04
C ILE A 49 0.12 4.76 13.47
N PHE A 50 0.68 5.63 14.30
CA PHE A 50 1.89 6.38 13.98
C PHE A 50 3.06 5.59 14.52
N LEU A 51 3.88 5.07 13.62
CA LEU A 51 5.17 4.43 13.90
C LEU A 51 6.26 5.49 13.71
N LYS A 52 6.45 6.33 14.73
CA LYS A 52 7.41 7.45 14.66
C LYS A 52 8.82 6.93 14.76
N HIS A 53 9.72 7.35 13.86
CA HIS A 53 11.12 6.91 13.95
C HIS A 53 11.75 7.35 15.27
N ASP A 54 12.57 6.47 15.84
CA ASP A 54 13.51 6.84 16.89
C ASP A 54 14.72 7.54 16.27
N GLU A 55 14.70 8.87 16.27
CA GLU A 55 15.75 9.71 15.68
C GLU A 55 17.08 9.67 16.45
N SER A 56 17.14 8.98 17.60
CA SER A 56 18.43 8.66 18.23
C SER A 56 19.24 7.62 17.44
N LYS A 57 18.64 6.98 16.44
CA LYS A 57 19.24 5.93 15.61
C LYS A 57 19.11 6.25 14.12
N PRO A 58 20.12 5.90 13.29
CA PRO A 58 19.96 5.98 11.84
C PRO A 58 19.03 4.87 11.33
N LEU A 59 18.35 5.11 10.20
CA LEU A 59 17.36 4.19 9.62
C LEU A 59 17.85 2.73 9.46
N PRO A 60 19.10 2.43 9.04
CA PRO A 60 19.57 1.05 8.97
C PRO A 60 19.55 0.32 10.31
N LYS A 61 19.78 1.02 11.43
CA LYS A 61 19.71 0.43 12.78
C LYS A 61 18.28 0.16 13.21
N ILE A 62 17.35 1.04 12.86
CA ILE A 62 15.91 0.81 13.05
C ILE A 62 15.49 -0.45 12.28
N ASN A 63 15.81 -0.53 10.98
CA ASN A 63 15.44 -1.67 10.15
C ASN A 63 16.05 -3.00 10.62
N GLN A 64 17.32 -2.98 11.05
CA GLN A 64 17.98 -4.14 11.63
C GLN A 64 17.21 -4.62 12.88
N GLN A 65 16.89 -3.70 13.79
CA GLN A 65 16.16 -4.04 15.01
C GLN A 65 14.76 -4.62 14.70
N LEU A 66 14.01 -4.02 13.78
CA LEU A 66 12.70 -4.52 13.36
C LEU A 66 12.78 -5.93 12.74
N ALA A 67 13.84 -6.20 11.98
CA ALA A 67 14.07 -7.53 11.40
C ALA A 67 14.39 -8.57 12.47
N GLU A 68 15.27 -8.25 13.42
CA GLU A 68 15.63 -9.11 14.55
C GLU A 68 14.42 -9.40 15.46
N GLN A 69 13.55 -8.42 15.66
CA GLN A 69 12.31 -8.55 16.43
C GLN A 69 11.16 -9.19 15.64
N GLY A 70 11.32 -9.42 14.32
CA GLY A 70 10.33 -10.10 13.49
C GLY A 70 9.10 -9.26 13.13
N PHE A 71 9.21 -7.93 13.11
CA PHE A 71 8.09 -7.01 12.84
C PHE A 71 7.30 -7.36 11.57
N TYR A 72 7.99 -7.48 10.43
CA TYR A 72 7.35 -7.78 9.14
C TYR A 72 6.78 -9.19 9.02
N LYS A 73 7.05 -10.07 9.99
CA LYS A 73 6.44 -11.40 10.07
C LYS A 73 5.17 -11.38 10.94
N ALA A 74 5.17 -10.57 12.01
CA ALA A 74 4.09 -10.54 12.99
C ALA A 74 3.00 -9.50 12.67
N PHE A 75 3.35 -8.41 11.96
CA PHE A 75 2.46 -7.29 11.70
C PHE A 75 2.07 -7.16 10.22
N PRO A 76 0.77 -6.96 9.90
CA PRO A 76 -0.36 -7.04 10.81
C PRO A 76 -0.65 -8.49 11.24
N PRO A 77 -1.28 -8.70 12.42
CA PRO A 77 -1.73 -10.03 12.82
C PRO A 77 -2.84 -10.56 11.89
N PRO A 78 -3.07 -11.89 11.85
CA PRO A 78 -4.13 -12.48 11.03
C PRO A 78 -5.52 -11.87 11.31
N GLY A 79 -6.32 -11.70 10.26
CA GLY A 79 -7.67 -11.13 10.37
C GLY A 79 -7.72 -9.60 10.52
N VAL A 80 -6.58 -8.90 10.39
CA VAL A 80 -6.49 -7.45 10.35
C VAL A 80 -6.03 -7.01 8.96
N GLU A 81 -6.75 -6.07 8.37
CA GLU A 81 -6.46 -5.56 7.02
C GLU A 81 -5.66 -4.26 7.10
N VAL A 82 -4.66 -4.10 6.22
CA VAL A 82 -3.99 -2.81 6.00
C VAL A 82 -4.78 -2.01 4.97
N VAL A 83 -5.39 -0.91 5.42
CA VAL A 83 -6.14 0.02 4.56
C VAL A 83 -5.20 1.02 3.89
N SER A 84 -4.19 1.51 4.62
CA SER A 84 -3.14 2.37 4.06
C SER A 84 -1.84 2.26 4.84
N TRP A 85 -0.71 2.50 4.16
CA TRP A 85 0.61 2.55 4.77
C TRP A 85 1.48 3.57 4.03
N TYR A 86 1.84 4.65 4.71
CA TYR A 86 2.66 5.72 4.15
C TYR A 86 3.91 5.97 4.99
N VAL A 87 4.96 6.45 4.33
CA VAL A 87 6.05 7.15 5.00
C VAL A 87 5.70 8.64 5.01
N MET A 88 5.48 9.21 6.18
CA MET A 88 5.22 10.62 6.38
C MET A 88 6.51 11.31 6.84
N MET A 89 7.05 12.19 5.98
CA MET A 89 8.27 12.95 6.27
C MET A 89 8.15 13.72 7.60
N GLY A 90 9.18 13.64 8.44
CA GLY A 90 9.19 14.24 9.77
C GLY A 90 8.44 13.45 10.85
N ILE A 91 7.85 12.30 10.51
CA ILE A 91 7.15 11.44 11.46
C ILE A 91 7.72 10.03 11.42
N GLY A 92 7.70 9.37 10.27
CA GLY A 92 8.03 7.95 10.16
C GLY A 92 6.98 7.25 9.32
N GLN A 93 6.44 6.14 9.80
CA GLN A 93 5.40 5.40 9.08
C GLN A 93 4.04 5.63 9.72
N VAL A 94 3.01 5.71 8.89
CA VAL A 94 1.62 5.85 9.32
C VAL A 94 0.83 4.74 8.65
N VAL A 95 0.23 3.89 9.47
CA VAL A 95 -0.51 2.72 9.02
C VAL A 95 -1.95 2.84 9.48
N THR A 96 -2.91 2.76 8.56
CA THR A 96 -4.32 2.62 8.91
C THR A 96 -4.72 1.17 8.72
N LEU A 97 -5.23 0.55 9.78
CA LEU A 97 -5.74 -0.81 9.80
C LEU A 97 -7.26 -0.81 9.88
N ARG A 98 -7.89 -1.83 9.30
CA ARG A 98 -9.25 -2.23 9.65
C ARG A 98 -9.18 -3.40 10.62
N VAL A 99 -9.72 -3.17 11.82
CA VAL A 99 -9.53 -4.06 12.97
C VAL A 99 -10.89 -4.57 13.44
N PRO A 100 -11.13 -5.89 13.52
CA PRO A 100 -12.26 -6.45 14.24
C PRO A 100 -12.21 -6.04 15.72
N ALA A 101 -13.35 -5.65 16.31
CA ALA A 101 -13.41 -5.11 17.66
C ALA A 101 -12.77 -6.03 18.73
N ASP A 102 -12.86 -7.35 18.56
CA ASP A 102 -12.31 -8.37 19.44
C ASP A 102 -10.81 -8.61 19.26
N ARG A 103 -10.17 -8.05 18.22
CA ARG A 103 -8.76 -8.29 17.87
C ARG A 103 -7.81 -7.13 18.17
N LEU A 104 -8.28 -6.04 18.76
CA LEU A 104 -7.42 -4.89 19.12
C LEU A 104 -6.23 -5.31 19.99
N ARG A 105 -6.42 -6.25 20.92
CA ARG A 105 -5.33 -6.77 21.78
C ARG A 105 -4.21 -7.42 20.96
N GLU A 106 -4.54 -8.15 19.92
CA GLU A 106 -3.55 -8.83 19.07
C GLU A 106 -2.72 -7.82 18.28
N VAL A 107 -3.35 -6.76 17.78
CA VAL A 107 -2.66 -5.64 17.12
C VAL A 107 -1.71 -4.95 18.09
N ASN A 108 -2.18 -4.62 19.30
CA ASN A 108 -1.35 -3.99 20.32
C ASN A 108 -0.11 -4.85 20.59
N ARG A 109 -0.30 -6.12 20.94
CA ARG A 109 0.81 -7.03 21.28
C ARG A 109 1.81 -7.19 20.14
N ALA A 110 1.35 -7.29 18.88
CA ALA A 110 2.26 -7.35 17.74
C ALA A 110 3.18 -6.10 17.69
N ILE A 111 2.65 -4.90 17.96
CA ILE A 111 3.46 -3.68 18.03
C ILE A 111 4.38 -3.68 19.26
N GLU A 112 3.88 -4.03 20.44
CA GLU A 112 4.67 -4.04 21.68
C GLU A 112 5.89 -4.97 21.59
N GLU A 113 5.68 -6.16 21.03
CA GLU A 113 6.71 -7.19 20.94
C GLU A 113 7.72 -6.92 19.83
N THR A 114 7.30 -6.26 18.74
CA THR A 114 8.10 -6.25 17.50
C THR A 114 8.46 -4.88 16.92
N ALA A 115 7.78 -3.80 17.32
CA ALA A 115 8.05 -2.45 16.81
C ALA A 115 8.68 -1.51 17.85
N TRP A 116 8.51 -1.79 19.15
CA TRP A 116 9.05 -0.94 20.20
C TRP A 116 10.58 -0.92 20.21
N GLY A 117 11.12 0.29 20.36
CA GLY A 117 12.54 0.59 20.28
C GLY A 117 13.04 0.88 18.86
N GLY A 118 12.37 0.39 17.81
CA GLY A 118 12.52 0.89 16.45
C GLY A 118 11.62 2.10 16.17
N TYR A 119 10.43 2.10 16.78
CA TYR A 119 9.47 3.18 16.71
C TYR A 119 9.01 3.64 18.10
N ARG A 120 8.62 4.92 18.17
CA ARG A 120 7.69 5.45 19.19
C ARG A 120 6.29 5.41 18.60
N THR A 121 5.33 4.81 19.31
CA THR A 121 4.03 4.46 18.73
C THR A 121 2.88 5.25 19.33
N GLU A 122 1.97 5.74 18.47
CA GLU A 122 0.70 6.34 18.88
C GLU A 122 -0.47 5.66 18.16
N PHE A 123 -1.60 5.51 18.84
CA PHE A 123 -2.75 4.75 18.35
C PHE A 123 -4.01 5.62 18.37
N TYR A 124 -4.70 5.68 17.24
CA TYR A 124 -5.89 6.51 17.03
C TYR A 124 -7.01 5.67 16.41
N PRO A 125 -7.86 5.01 17.24
CA PRO A 125 -9.08 4.39 16.75
C PRO A 125 -10.06 5.47 16.28
N THR A 126 -10.73 5.24 15.15
CA THR A 126 -11.68 6.18 14.55
C THR A 126 -12.97 5.47 14.13
N TYR A 127 -14.05 6.24 14.07
CA TYR A 127 -15.31 5.86 13.44
C TYR A 127 -15.52 6.66 12.17
N ASP A 128 -16.31 6.14 11.22
CA ASP A 128 -16.60 6.85 9.98
C ASP A 128 -17.63 7.96 10.22
N TYR A 129 -17.14 9.21 10.23
CA TYR A 129 -17.98 10.40 10.35
C TYR A 129 -18.42 10.98 8.99
N LYS A 130 -17.93 10.45 7.87
CA LYS A 130 -18.08 11.08 6.55
C LYS A 130 -19.53 11.31 6.18
N ALA A 131 -20.38 10.28 6.29
CA ALA A 131 -21.79 10.39 5.93
C ALA A 131 -22.53 11.44 6.78
N LEU A 132 -22.25 11.51 8.08
CA LEU A 132 -22.82 12.50 8.98
C LEU A 132 -22.31 13.91 8.66
N ALA A 133 -21.03 14.06 8.34
CA ALA A 133 -20.44 15.32 7.93
C ALA A 133 -21.05 15.85 6.62
N GLU A 134 -21.27 14.98 5.63
CA GLU A 134 -21.91 15.32 4.37
C GLU A 134 -23.37 15.76 4.57
N GLN A 135 -24.12 15.05 5.42
CA GLN A 135 -25.48 15.44 5.80
C GLN A 135 -25.52 16.78 6.53
N ALA A 136 -24.60 17.00 7.48
CA ALA A 136 -24.51 18.27 8.21
C ALA A 136 -24.15 19.42 7.28
N ARG A 137 -23.23 19.22 6.34
CA ARG A 137 -22.86 20.20 5.32
C ARG A 137 -24.04 20.54 4.40
N ALA A 138 -24.81 19.54 3.96
CA ALA A 138 -26.00 19.76 3.13
C ALA A 138 -27.11 20.53 3.85
N ARG A 139 -27.24 20.33 5.18
CA ARG A 139 -28.24 20.99 6.03
C ARG A 139 -27.85 22.41 6.43
N ASN A 140 -26.59 22.62 6.81
CA ASN A 140 -26.13 23.84 7.49
C ASN A 140 -25.25 24.73 6.62
N GLY A 141 -24.73 24.25 5.48
CA GLY A 141 -23.82 24.98 4.61
C GLY A 141 -24.51 25.87 3.57
N ARG A 142 -25.70 26.39 3.87
CA ARG A 142 -26.44 27.35 3.03
C ARG A 142 -26.31 28.75 3.62
#